data_AF-A0A3Q7H934-F1
#
_entry.id   AF-A0A3Q7H934-F1
#
_cell.length_a   1.000
_cell.length_b   1.000
_cell.length_c   1.000
_cell.angle_alpha   90.00
_cell.angle_beta   90.00
_cell.angle_gamma   90.00
#
_symmetry.space_group_name_H-M   'P 1'
#
loop_
_entity.id
_entity.type
_entity.pdbx_description
1 polymer ?
#
loop_
_entity_poly.entity_id
_entity_poly.type
_entity_poly.pdbx_seq_one_letter_code
_entity_poly.pdbx_strand_id
1 'polypeptide(L)'
;MVQVEKFYSDAASLQQSFGLAEFHDRFPVSGIFKLLESDLINGNLVSVLIPLMTLRETIDQPLIPGLPDDLALRCLAMISHGYHGILETVSRRWRKLFHSAEYSNYKAREGWSGNWLFVLTGGSENQWVAYDPEADRWHPLPRIPTSHPDQEHLGFSCACVLNKFLLIGGTYGARDQVIPHQTALTTNEVFQFDPFRKEWRNVASMRTARSNFACSVVSGKVYVAGGRNTSSGGGLVLAEVYNPLTDKWEDLPPLPSPQMDCIGLPYNGKFYVLTDLVGLLEQETSVVFDPSDETWLSVNDTWPFSRAMHLGIQVLDGGHICTVVDWGGSAIETRDVDNTEWHRRGLVPPVVLPDHPRPLEVFDYGFVALRNEIYVLGGRVLRWEESGTGKFNIVKLSTVRVCNPLSLPLRWREIRPMCEPAFGSILGCASMETRSL
;
A
#
# COMPACT_ATOMS: atom_id res chain seq x y z
N MET A 1 -20.68 -3.81 18.74
CA MET A 1 -21.29 -4.06 20.08
C MET A 1 -21.56 -5.55 20.35
N VAL A 2 -22.13 -6.34 19.43
CA VAL A 2 -22.50 -7.76 19.72
C VAL A 2 -21.33 -8.77 19.69
N GLN A 3 -20.15 -8.41 19.17
CA GLN A 3 -18.96 -9.29 19.24
C GLN A 3 -18.10 -9.09 20.50
N VAL A 4 -18.39 -8.07 21.32
CA VAL A 4 -17.63 -7.79 22.56
C VAL A 4 -18.16 -8.64 23.72
N GLU A 5 -19.48 -8.90 23.78
CA GLU A 5 -20.10 -9.68 24.87
C GLU A 5 -19.73 -11.18 24.82
N LYS A 6 -19.49 -11.74 23.62
CA LYS A 6 -19.11 -13.16 23.49
C LYS A 6 -17.69 -13.46 24.00
N PHE A 7 -16.81 -12.45 24.04
CA PHE A 7 -15.44 -12.58 24.57
C PHE A 7 -15.40 -12.47 26.10
N TYR A 8 -16.36 -11.78 26.72
CA TYR A 8 -16.48 -11.69 28.19
C TYR A 8 -17.05 -12.97 28.82
N SER A 9 -17.88 -13.71 28.09
CA SER A 9 -18.46 -14.99 28.52
C SER A 9 -17.40 -16.08 28.70
N ASP A 10 -16.48 -16.21 27.75
CA ASP A 10 -15.53 -17.34 27.70
C ASP A 10 -14.31 -17.11 28.62
N ALA A 11 -14.01 -15.85 28.96
CA ALA A 11 -12.96 -15.49 29.91
C ALA A 11 -13.35 -15.77 31.38
N ALA A 12 -14.65 -15.79 31.70
CA ALA A 12 -15.14 -16.03 33.07
C ALA A 12 -15.05 -17.51 33.47
N SER A 13 -15.02 -18.46 32.52
CA SER A 13 -14.93 -19.90 32.80
C SER A 13 -13.51 -20.40 33.09
N LEU A 14 -12.47 -19.60 32.90
CA LEU A 14 -11.06 -19.98 33.08
C LEU A 14 -10.46 -19.56 34.42
N GLN A 15 -11.20 -18.83 35.27
CA GLN A 15 -10.69 -18.24 36.51
C GLN A 15 -10.74 -19.14 37.77
N GLN A 16 -11.16 -20.41 37.66
CA GLN A 16 -11.39 -21.25 38.86
C GLN A 16 -10.36 -22.36 39.12
N SER A 17 -9.21 -22.37 38.45
CA SER A 17 -8.18 -23.39 38.71
C SER A 17 -6.76 -22.83 38.63
N PHE A 18 -6.04 -22.99 39.74
CA PHE A 18 -4.60 -22.80 39.98
C PHE A 18 -4.13 -21.42 40.48
N GLY A 19 -3.46 -21.48 41.63
CA GLY A 19 -2.90 -20.34 42.34
C GLY A 19 -1.39 -20.21 42.18
N LEU A 20 -0.94 -18.96 42.32
CA LEU A 20 0.37 -18.47 42.73
C LEU A 20 1.59 -19.00 41.96
N ALA A 21 1.72 -18.53 40.72
CA ALA A 21 3.00 -18.13 40.13
C ALA A 21 2.75 -16.96 39.16
N GLU A 22 3.65 -15.99 39.15
CA GLU A 22 3.76 -14.85 38.22
C GLU A 22 3.03 -13.55 38.57
N PHE A 23 3.88 -12.55 38.78
CA PHE A 23 3.64 -11.16 39.19
C PHE A 23 3.07 -10.30 38.05
N HIS A 24 2.40 -10.93 37.07
CA HIS A 24 1.99 -10.33 35.79
C HIS A 24 0.61 -9.65 35.82
N ASP A 25 -0.07 -9.63 36.97
CA ASP A 25 -1.54 -9.51 37.03
C ASP A 25 -2.11 -8.32 37.82
N ARG A 26 -1.37 -7.21 38.00
CA ARG A 26 -1.92 -6.02 38.69
C ARG A 26 -2.29 -4.82 37.82
N PHE A 27 -2.02 -4.86 36.52
CA PHE A 27 -2.58 -3.88 35.58
C PHE A 27 -2.82 -4.56 34.23
N PRO A 28 -4.07 -4.90 33.87
CA PRO A 28 -4.35 -5.32 32.51
C PRO A 28 -4.19 -4.08 31.65
N VAL A 29 -3.06 -4.04 30.95
CA VAL A 29 -2.71 -3.04 29.94
C VAL A 29 -3.86 -2.83 28.94
N SER A 30 -4.72 -3.84 28.72
CA SER A 30 -5.95 -3.77 27.92
C SER A 30 -7.03 -2.79 28.43
N GLY A 31 -7.07 -2.47 29.73
CA GLY A 31 -8.04 -1.53 30.31
C GLY A 31 -7.68 -0.06 30.03
N ILE A 32 -6.40 0.28 30.06
CA ILE A 32 -5.89 1.61 29.68
C ILE A 32 -6.03 1.83 28.17
N PHE A 33 -5.82 0.78 27.37
CA PHE A 33 -6.04 0.82 25.92
C PHE A 33 -7.48 1.12 25.55
N LYS A 34 -8.47 0.43 26.15
CA LYS A 34 -9.88 0.71 25.88
C LYS A 34 -10.30 2.13 26.28
N LEU A 35 -9.75 2.68 27.36
CA LEU A 35 -10.04 4.05 27.81
C LEU A 35 -9.46 5.09 26.84
N LEU A 36 -8.16 5.00 26.52
CA LEU A 36 -7.51 5.94 25.59
C LEU A 36 -8.13 5.88 24.19
N GLU A 37 -8.42 4.67 23.69
CA GLU A 37 -9.02 4.46 22.37
C GLU A 37 -10.47 4.97 22.34
N SER A 38 -11.26 4.72 23.40
CA SER A 38 -12.63 5.24 23.49
C SER A 38 -12.72 6.77 23.66
N ASP A 39 -11.76 7.39 24.35
CA ASP A 39 -11.72 8.85 24.55
C ASP A 39 -11.19 9.59 23.31
N LEU A 40 -10.27 8.97 22.56
CA LEU A 40 -9.80 9.44 21.25
C LEU A 40 -10.89 9.34 20.18
N ILE A 41 -11.69 8.27 20.17
CA ILE A 41 -12.80 8.06 19.22
C ILE A 41 -13.98 9.00 19.48
N ASN A 42 -14.26 9.36 20.74
CA ASN A 42 -15.42 10.18 21.11
C ASN A 42 -15.12 11.70 21.21
N GLY A 43 -13.89 12.15 20.94
CA GLY A 43 -13.52 13.56 21.01
C GLY A 43 -13.55 14.17 22.42
N ASN A 44 -13.62 13.34 23.46
CA ASN A 44 -13.82 13.74 24.86
C ASN A 44 -12.51 13.82 25.66
N LEU A 45 -11.45 14.39 25.05
CA LEU A 45 -10.16 14.70 25.70
C LEU A 45 -10.27 15.64 26.92
N VAL A 46 -11.43 16.19 27.19
CA VAL A 46 -11.64 17.23 28.21
C VAL A 46 -11.66 16.65 29.63
N SER A 47 -12.09 15.41 29.89
CA SER A 47 -12.29 14.96 31.28
C SER A 47 -11.03 14.41 31.98
N VAL A 48 -10.06 13.89 31.22
CA VAL A 48 -8.81 13.31 31.77
C VAL A 48 -7.66 14.33 31.84
N LEU A 49 -7.71 15.39 31.02
CA LEU A 49 -6.60 16.34 30.87
C LEU A 49 -6.77 17.68 31.60
N ILE A 50 -7.91 17.99 32.21
CA ILE A 50 -8.11 19.27 32.93
C ILE A 50 -7.07 19.53 34.06
N PRO A 51 -6.51 18.53 34.77
CA PRO A 51 -5.46 18.83 35.74
C PRO A 51 -4.10 19.21 35.14
N LEU A 52 -3.87 19.01 33.82
CA LEU A 52 -2.56 19.17 33.17
C LEU A 52 -2.24 20.60 32.73
N MET A 53 -3.18 21.53 32.78
CA MET A 53 -3.00 22.89 32.23
C MET A 53 -2.16 23.84 33.12
N THR A 54 -1.73 23.43 34.32
CA THR A 54 -1.03 24.33 35.25
C THR A 54 0.15 23.71 36.00
N LEU A 55 1.11 23.09 35.30
CA LEU A 55 2.43 22.84 35.88
C LEU A 55 3.56 23.37 35.01
N ARG A 56 4.45 24.16 35.63
CA ARG A 56 5.77 24.51 35.08
C ARG A 56 6.53 23.21 34.79
N GLU A 57 6.79 22.93 33.52
CA GLU A 57 7.57 21.77 33.08
C GLU A 57 9.01 21.85 33.63
N THR A 58 9.31 21.05 34.64
CA THR A 58 10.69 20.72 35.05
C THR A 58 11.14 19.45 34.31
N ILE A 59 12.45 19.27 34.17
CA ILE A 59 13.09 18.20 33.37
C ILE A 59 12.70 16.77 33.86
N ASP A 60 12.21 16.63 35.10
CA ASP A 60 11.90 15.36 35.77
C ASP A 60 10.43 14.90 35.71
N GLN A 61 9.55 15.56 34.96
CA GLN A 61 8.16 15.08 34.86
C GLN A 61 8.03 13.84 33.96
N PRO A 62 7.36 12.77 34.42
CA PRO A 62 7.15 11.56 33.63
C PRO A 62 6.32 11.85 32.37
N LEU A 63 6.55 11.10 31.29
CA LEU A 63 5.84 11.23 30.02
C LEU A 63 4.32 11.07 30.17
N ILE A 64 3.91 10.12 30.99
CA ILE A 64 2.52 9.90 31.39
C ILE A 64 2.52 9.85 32.93
N PRO A 65 1.77 10.74 33.62
CA PRO A 65 1.69 10.71 35.07
C PRO A 65 1.29 9.34 35.61
N GLY A 66 2.06 8.81 36.56
CA GLY A 66 1.81 7.50 37.16
C GLY A 66 2.38 6.30 36.39
N LEU A 67 3.05 6.54 35.25
CA LEU A 67 3.68 5.49 34.45
C LEU A 67 5.20 5.75 34.31
N PRO A 68 6.04 4.71 34.43
CA PRO A 68 7.44 4.78 34.00
C PRO A 68 7.59 5.21 32.53
N ASP A 69 8.64 5.96 32.21
CA ASP A 69 8.85 6.55 30.88
C ASP A 69 9.01 5.51 29.76
N ASP A 70 9.55 4.33 30.06
CA ASP A 70 9.68 3.21 29.12
C ASP A 70 8.31 2.61 28.74
N LEU A 71 7.42 2.42 29.72
CA LEU A 71 6.05 1.99 29.48
C LEU A 71 5.23 3.08 28.79
N ALA A 72 5.44 4.35 29.15
CA ALA A 72 4.81 5.48 28.49
C ALA A 72 5.21 5.57 27.01
N LEU A 73 6.51 5.43 26.72
CA LEU A 73 7.03 5.37 25.36
C LEU A 73 6.38 4.25 24.56
N ARG A 74 6.27 3.05 25.15
CA ARG A 74 5.60 1.90 24.55
C ARG A 74 4.14 2.19 24.22
N CYS A 75 3.38 2.77 25.16
CA CYS A 75 1.98 3.15 24.94
C CYS A 75 1.84 4.15 23.78
N LEU A 76 2.67 5.21 23.76
CA LEU A 76 2.64 6.22 22.70
C LEU A 76 3.05 5.65 21.34
N ALA A 77 4.02 4.74 21.32
CA ALA A 77 4.50 4.10 20.10
C ALA A 77 3.49 3.11 19.49
N MET A 78 2.51 2.61 20.24
CA MET A 78 1.43 1.79 19.66
C MET A 78 0.35 2.61 18.97
N ILE A 79 0.31 3.93 19.19
CA ILE A 79 -0.70 4.76 18.56
C ILE A 79 -0.38 4.93 17.07
N SER A 80 -1.40 4.82 16.23
CA SER A 80 -1.27 4.98 14.78
C SER A 80 -0.71 6.38 14.43
N HIS A 81 0.02 6.43 13.31
CA HIS A 81 0.68 7.65 12.86
C HIS A 81 -0.31 8.77 12.53
N GLY A 82 -1.54 8.44 12.17
CA GLY A 82 -2.61 9.39 11.91
C GLY A 82 -2.97 10.29 13.10
N TYR A 83 -2.66 9.89 14.32
CA TYR A 83 -2.92 10.68 15.53
C TYR A 83 -1.72 11.51 16.00
N HIS A 84 -0.52 11.32 15.43
CA HIS A 84 0.70 12.01 15.90
C HIS A 84 0.54 13.53 15.98
N GLY A 85 -0.12 14.14 14.99
CA GLY A 85 -0.36 15.59 14.98
C GLY A 85 -1.19 16.09 16.16
N ILE A 86 -2.12 15.27 16.68
CA ILE A 86 -2.89 15.59 17.90
C ILE A 86 -2.01 15.35 19.13
N LEU A 87 -1.29 14.23 19.18
CA LEU A 87 -0.42 13.88 20.31
C LEU A 87 0.69 14.92 20.55
N GLU A 88 1.23 15.51 19.49
CA GLU A 88 2.21 16.61 19.56
C GLU A 88 1.68 17.92 20.17
N THR A 89 0.36 18.05 20.32
CA THR A 89 -0.27 19.23 20.95
C THR A 89 -0.46 19.08 22.46
N VAL A 90 -0.37 17.85 22.98
CA VAL A 90 -0.62 17.53 24.40
C VAL A 90 0.40 18.19 25.33
N SER A 91 1.69 18.12 25.01
CA SER A 91 2.77 18.76 25.79
C SER A 91 4.01 19.04 24.95
N ARG A 92 4.91 19.91 25.43
CA ARG A 92 6.19 20.16 24.73
C ARG A 92 7.10 18.93 24.76
N ARG A 93 7.02 18.11 25.81
CA ARG A 93 7.78 16.86 25.95
C ARG A 93 7.34 15.83 24.91
N TRP A 94 6.02 15.64 24.73
CA TRP A 94 5.50 14.74 23.70
C TRP A 94 5.89 15.22 22.30
N ARG A 95 5.74 16.51 22.02
CA ARG A 95 6.20 17.08 20.74
C ARG A 95 7.67 16.77 20.45
N LYS A 96 8.55 16.99 21.43
CA LYS A 96 9.98 16.67 21.31
C LYS A 96 10.21 15.16 21.11
N LEU A 97 9.46 14.31 21.81
CA LEU A 97 9.55 12.85 21.69
C LEU A 97 9.18 12.38 20.28
N PHE A 98 8.04 12.80 19.72
CA PHE A 98 7.61 12.37 18.38
C PHE A 98 8.54 12.85 17.25
N HIS A 99 9.34 13.89 17.50
CA HIS A 99 10.38 14.37 16.58
C HIS A 99 11.77 13.79 16.88
N SER A 100 11.92 12.97 17.93
CA SER A 100 13.21 12.43 18.32
C SER A 100 13.57 11.19 17.50
N ALA A 101 14.85 11.05 17.19
CA ALA A 101 15.36 9.82 16.57
C ALA A 101 15.17 8.60 17.48
N GLU A 102 15.14 8.79 18.80
CA GLU A 102 14.90 7.72 19.77
C GLU A 102 13.52 7.10 19.59
N TYR A 103 12.47 7.90 19.44
CA TYR A 103 11.12 7.42 19.20
C TYR A 103 11.01 6.65 17.88
N SER A 104 11.55 7.21 16.79
CA SER A 104 11.55 6.55 15.47
C SER A 104 12.33 5.24 15.50
N ASN A 105 13.50 5.21 16.14
CA ASN A 105 14.31 3.99 16.28
C ASN A 105 13.62 2.94 17.16
N TYR A 106 12.92 3.37 18.22
CA TYR A 106 12.12 2.48 19.07
C TYR A 106 11.00 1.82 18.26
N LYS A 107 10.16 2.60 17.56
CA LYS A 107 9.12 2.04 16.67
C LYS A 107 9.71 1.10 15.62
N ALA A 108 10.84 1.48 15.01
CA ALA A 108 11.50 0.66 14.00
C ALA A 108 11.98 -0.69 14.55
N ARG A 109 12.52 -0.71 15.77
CA ARG A 109 12.95 -1.93 16.45
C ARG A 109 11.78 -2.86 16.79
N GLU A 110 10.67 -2.29 17.25
CA GLU A 110 9.46 -3.07 17.56
C GLU A 110 8.65 -3.43 16.30
N GLY A 111 9.00 -2.85 15.14
CA GLY A 111 8.31 -3.07 13.86
C GLY A 111 6.93 -2.42 13.77
N TRP A 112 6.59 -1.46 14.64
CA TRP A 112 5.26 -0.85 14.71
C TRP A 112 5.06 0.28 13.68
N SER A 113 5.11 -0.07 12.40
CA SER A 113 4.88 0.88 11.32
C SER A 113 3.40 1.23 11.12
N GLY A 114 2.47 0.37 11.58
CA GLY A 114 1.06 0.45 11.19
C GLY A 114 0.84 -0.06 9.75
N ASN A 115 -0.41 -0.06 9.33
CA ASN A 115 -0.76 -0.41 7.95
C ASN A 115 -0.83 0.87 7.11
N TRP A 116 -0.40 0.81 5.85
CA TRP A 116 -0.41 1.96 4.96
C TRP A 116 -0.81 1.56 3.55
N LEU A 117 -1.52 2.46 2.87
CA LEU A 117 -1.64 2.44 1.41
C LEU A 117 -0.89 3.62 0.84
N PHE A 118 0.09 3.36 -0.02
CA PHE A 118 0.82 4.38 -0.76
C PHE A 118 0.17 4.55 -2.12
N VAL A 119 -0.05 5.79 -2.53
CA VAL A 119 -0.71 6.12 -3.80
C VAL A 119 0.00 7.29 -4.47
N LEU A 120 0.21 7.16 -5.77
CA LEU A 120 0.62 8.23 -6.67
C LEU A 120 -0.42 8.41 -7.77
N THR A 121 -0.80 9.67 -8.03
CA THR A 121 -1.80 10.02 -9.05
C THR A 121 -1.20 10.86 -10.17
N GLY A 122 -1.80 10.78 -11.36
CA GLY A 122 -1.43 11.61 -12.49
C GLY A 122 -1.63 13.10 -12.21
N GLY A 123 -0.58 13.90 -12.40
CA GLY A 123 -0.61 15.34 -12.14
C GLY A 123 -0.39 15.76 -10.68
N SER A 124 0.01 14.85 -9.79
CA SER A 124 0.41 15.21 -8.41
C SER A 124 1.88 15.64 -8.27
N GLU A 125 2.55 15.98 -9.37
CA GLU A 125 3.98 16.36 -9.39
C GLU A 125 4.91 15.35 -8.70
N ASN A 126 4.66 14.05 -8.90
CA ASN A 126 5.37 12.94 -8.24
C ASN A 126 5.29 12.96 -6.70
N GLN A 127 4.32 13.69 -6.12
CA GLN A 127 4.06 13.65 -4.69
C GLN A 127 3.20 12.44 -4.34
N TRP A 128 3.77 11.53 -3.57
CA TRP A 128 3.07 10.39 -3.00
C TRP A 128 2.22 10.79 -1.81
N VAL A 129 1.08 10.12 -1.64
CA VAL A 129 0.25 10.20 -0.45
C VAL A 129 0.14 8.83 0.19
N ALA A 130 0.09 8.78 1.51
CA ALA A 130 -0.07 7.56 2.29
C ALA A 130 -1.35 7.61 3.13
N TYR A 131 -2.19 6.59 3.03
CA TYR A 131 -3.40 6.45 3.83
C TYR A 131 -3.16 5.53 5.02
N ASP A 132 -3.51 6.02 6.21
CA ASP A 132 -3.56 5.28 7.45
C ASP A 132 -5.01 4.81 7.68
N PRO A 133 -5.31 3.51 7.51
CA PRO A 133 -6.65 2.95 7.67
C PRO A 133 -7.14 2.92 9.12
N GLU A 134 -6.23 2.96 10.11
CA GLU A 134 -6.60 2.95 11.53
C GLU A 134 -7.09 4.34 11.99
N ALA A 135 -6.58 5.40 11.37
CA ALA A 135 -6.97 6.78 11.63
C ALA A 135 -7.91 7.40 10.58
N ASP A 136 -8.24 6.66 9.51
CA ASP A 136 -8.96 7.15 8.33
C ASP A 136 -8.40 8.51 7.86
N ARG A 137 -7.09 8.54 7.57
CA ARG A 137 -6.36 9.79 7.29
C ARG A 137 -5.31 9.63 6.19
N TRP A 138 -5.31 10.59 5.28
CA TRP A 138 -4.28 10.74 4.26
C TRP A 138 -3.15 11.65 4.74
N HIS A 139 -1.92 11.27 4.40
CA HIS A 139 -0.69 11.95 4.73
C HIS A 139 0.11 12.21 3.44
N PRO A 140 0.40 13.48 3.09
CA PRO A 140 1.34 13.75 2.02
C PRO A 140 2.74 13.30 2.45
N LEU A 141 3.43 12.56 1.58
CA LEU A 141 4.82 12.21 1.79
C LEU A 141 5.73 13.35 1.30
N PRO A 142 6.96 13.44 1.82
CA PRO A 142 7.98 14.30 1.22
C PRO A 142 8.20 13.93 -0.25
N ARG A 143 8.58 14.90 -1.06
CA ARG A 143 8.95 14.64 -2.46
C ARG A 143 10.19 13.76 -2.53
N ILE A 144 10.24 12.92 -3.54
CA ILE A 144 11.38 12.05 -3.80
C ILE A 144 12.56 12.92 -4.26
N PRO A 145 13.77 12.71 -3.71
CA PRO A 145 14.96 13.49 -4.07
C PRO A 145 15.54 12.99 -5.41
N THR A 146 14.78 13.15 -6.50
CA THR A 146 15.20 12.79 -7.86
C THR A 146 15.94 13.93 -8.55
N SER A 147 16.85 13.60 -9.47
CA SER A 147 17.50 14.55 -10.36
C SER A 147 16.56 15.12 -11.44
N HIS A 148 15.35 14.57 -11.56
CA HIS A 148 14.36 14.93 -12.58
C HIS A 148 13.01 15.38 -11.99
N PRO A 149 12.98 16.39 -11.09
CA PRO A 149 11.77 16.78 -10.36
C PRO A 149 10.65 17.30 -11.27
N ASP A 150 11.00 17.84 -12.45
CA ASP A 150 10.06 18.43 -13.40
C ASP A 150 9.51 17.42 -14.41
N GLN A 151 10.00 16.18 -14.41
CA GLN A 151 9.55 15.12 -15.33
C GLN A 151 8.51 14.20 -14.66
N GLU A 152 7.60 13.65 -15.44
CA GLU A 152 6.71 12.59 -14.97
C GLU A 152 7.47 11.28 -14.85
N HIS A 153 7.27 10.57 -13.73
CA HIS A 153 7.85 9.26 -13.51
C HIS A 153 6.80 8.20 -13.82
N LEU A 154 7.07 7.35 -14.82
CA LEU A 154 6.12 6.35 -15.33
C LEU A 154 6.81 4.99 -15.48
N GLY A 155 6.01 3.91 -15.52
CA GLY A 155 6.51 2.55 -15.74
C GLY A 155 7.48 2.06 -14.65
N PHE A 156 7.51 2.71 -13.49
CA PHE A 156 8.19 2.23 -12.31
C PHE A 156 7.42 1.08 -11.68
N SER A 157 8.08 0.34 -10.80
CA SER A 157 7.42 -0.59 -9.88
C SER A 157 7.52 -0.08 -8.46
N CYS A 158 6.56 -0.45 -7.62
CA CYS A 158 6.59 -0.12 -6.20
C CYS A 158 6.22 -1.33 -5.34
N ALA A 159 6.93 -1.51 -4.23
CA ALA A 159 6.80 -2.70 -3.40
C ALA A 159 7.08 -2.37 -1.93
N CYS A 160 6.44 -3.10 -1.01
CA CYS A 160 6.69 -2.97 0.42
C CYS A 160 7.41 -4.21 0.95
N VAL A 161 8.56 -4.02 1.59
CA VAL A 161 9.40 -5.10 2.13
C VAL A 161 9.99 -4.68 3.47
N LEU A 162 9.91 -5.55 4.48
CA LEU A 162 10.43 -5.31 5.83
C LEU A 162 10.03 -3.93 6.42
N ASN A 163 8.74 -3.58 6.36
CA ASN A 163 8.18 -2.31 6.83
C ASN A 163 8.78 -1.06 6.15
N LYS A 164 9.27 -1.19 4.92
CA LYS A 164 9.74 -0.09 4.09
C LYS A 164 9.01 -0.11 2.75
N PHE A 165 8.81 1.08 2.19
CA PHE A 165 8.23 1.24 0.86
C PHE A 165 9.32 1.56 -0.15
N LEU A 166 9.36 0.83 -1.26
CA LEU A 166 10.34 0.98 -2.33
C LEU A 166 9.67 1.48 -3.60
N LEU A 167 10.33 2.41 -4.27
CA LEU A 167 10.06 2.83 -5.64
C LEU A 167 11.26 2.45 -6.50
N ILE A 168 11.02 1.70 -7.58
CA ILE A 168 12.05 0.97 -8.31
C ILE A 168 11.95 1.31 -9.80
N GLY A 169 13.06 1.77 -10.39
CA GLY A 169 13.22 1.94 -11.83
C GLY A 169 12.21 2.89 -12.45
N GLY A 170 11.80 2.60 -13.69
CA GLY A 170 10.85 3.39 -14.46
C GLY A 170 11.54 4.32 -15.45
N THR A 171 10.75 5.24 -15.99
CA THR A 171 11.18 6.20 -17.00
C THR A 171 10.74 7.60 -16.59
N TYR A 172 11.66 8.56 -16.65
CA TYR A 172 11.33 9.97 -16.54
C TYR A 172 11.06 10.54 -17.93
N GLY A 173 9.89 11.13 -18.13
CA GLY A 173 9.43 11.69 -19.40
C GLY A 173 8.93 13.13 -19.25
N ALA A 174 8.93 13.87 -20.35
CA ALA A 174 8.37 15.22 -20.36
C ALA A 174 6.87 15.19 -20.02
N ARG A 175 6.43 16.13 -19.17
CA ARG A 175 5.01 16.35 -18.83
C ARG A 175 4.16 16.81 -20.01
N ASP A 176 4.79 17.40 -21.02
CA ASP A 176 4.11 18.03 -22.15
C ASP A 176 4.73 17.53 -23.47
N GLN A 177 3.93 16.85 -24.29
CA GLN A 177 4.37 16.25 -25.56
C GLN A 177 4.69 17.29 -26.65
N VAL A 178 4.49 18.59 -26.36
CA VAL A 178 4.69 19.70 -27.30
C VAL A 178 6.17 20.00 -27.56
N ILE A 179 7.10 19.56 -26.70
CA ILE A 179 8.55 19.73 -26.91
C ILE A 179 9.16 18.41 -27.40
N PRO A 180 9.40 18.22 -28.72
CA PRO A 180 9.76 16.92 -29.31
C PRO A 180 11.21 16.47 -29.04
N HIS A 181 11.92 17.08 -28.09
CA HIS A 181 13.37 16.95 -27.93
C HIS A 181 13.83 16.54 -26.53
N GLN A 182 12.93 16.30 -25.58
CA GLN A 182 13.31 15.65 -24.31
C GLN A 182 13.15 14.14 -24.44
N THR A 183 14.28 13.46 -24.65
CA THR A 183 14.39 12.00 -24.67
C THR A 183 14.00 11.44 -23.31
N ALA A 184 13.02 10.53 -23.28
CA ALA A 184 12.63 9.83 -22.07
C ALA A 184 13.82 9.02 -21.52
N LEU A 185 14.08 9.13 -20.21
CA LEU A 185 15.22 8.50 -19.54
C LEU A 185 14.76 7.33 -18.69
N THR A 186 15.09 6.10 -19.09
CA THR A 186 14.92 4.92 -18.24
C THR A 186 15.98 4.90 -17.15
N THR A 187 15.55 4.71 -15.90
CA THR A 187 16.41 4.75 -14.72
C THR A 187 16.55 3.36 -14.07
N ASN A 188 17.66 3.17 -13.35
CA ASN A 188 17.90 2.03 -12.46
C ASN A 188 17.82 2.42 -10.97
N GLU A 189 17.48 3.67 -10.67
CA GLU A 189 17.39 4.19 -9.31
C GLU A 189 16.34 3.44 -8.48
N VAL A 190 16.64 3.34 -7.19
CA VAL A 190 15.73 2.77 -6.20
C VAL A 190 15.67 3.71 -5.00
N PHE A 191 14.46 4.15 -4.68
CA PHE A 191 14.19 5.00 -3.53
C PHE A 191 13.45 4.20 -2.47
N GLN A 192 13.85 4.38 -1.22
CA GLN A 192 13.20 3.78 -0.06
C GLN A 192 12.60 4.87 0.81
N PHE A 193 11.32 4.75 1.13
CA PHE A 193 10.66 5.53 2.16
C PHE A 193 10.68 4.78 3.48
N ASP A 194 11.15 5.46 4.52
CA ASP A 194 11.11 4.99 5.90
C ASP A 194 9.89 5.58 6.63
N PRO A 195 8.84 4.80 6.95
CA PRO A 195 7.66 5.32 7.64
C PRO A 195 7.94 5.82 9.07
N PHE A 196 9.02 5.35 9.70
CA PHE A 196 9.37 5.73 11.07
C PHE A 196 10.05 7.09 11.13
N ARG A 197 10.89 7.38 10.13
CA ARG A 197 11.59 8.68 9.98
C ARG A 197 10.83 9.66 9.10
N LYS A 198 9.88 9.16 8.31
CA LYS A 198 9.13 9.91 7.30
C LYS A 198 10.04 10.57 6.26
N GLU A 199 11.06 9.84 5.83
CA GLU A 199 12.09 10.33 4.91
C GLU A 199 12.32 9.35 3.78
N TRP A 200 12.62 9.90 2.60
CA TRP A 200 13.12 9.15 1.46
C TRP A 200 14.64 9.07 1.51
N ARG A 201 15.19 7.95 1.09
CA ARG A 201 16.63 7.78 0.85
C ARG A 201 16.88 6.98 -0.42
N ASN A 202 18.03 7.20 -1.02
CA ASN A 202 18.56 6.29 -2.04
C ASN A 202 19.04 5.01 -1.38
N VAL A 203 18.77 3.88 -2.02
CA VAL A 203 19.35 2.57 -1.70
C VAL A 203 20.13 2.07 -2.92
N ALA A 204 20.69 0.86 -2.87
CA ALA A 204 21.41 0.33 -4.03
C ALA A 204 20.53 0.34 -5.28
N SER A 205 21.03 0.95 -6.35
CA SER A 205 20.39 0.95 -7.66
C SER A 205 20.42 -0.44 -8.29
N MET A 206 19.42 -0.75 -9.11
CA MET A 206 19.45 -1.93 -9.98
C MET A 206 20.69 -1.88 -10.89
N ARG A 207 21.13 -3.03 -11.36
CA ARG A 207 22.26 -3.14 -12.29
C ARG A 207 21.82 -2.77 -13.70
N THR A 208 20.57 -3.05 -14.04
CA THR A 208 19.96 -2.70 -15.33
C THR A 208 18.83 -1.69 -15.15
N ALA A 209 18.89 -0.58 -15.90
CA ALA A 209 17.78 0.37 -16.00
C ALA A 209 16.61 -0.28 -16.75
N ARG A 210 15.41 -0.17 -16.18
CA ARG A 210 14.21 -0.83 -16.73
C ARG A 210 12.93 -0.06 -16.38
N SER A 211 11.96 -0.09 -17.29
CA SER A 211 10.57 0.32 -17.06
C SER A 211 9.59 -0.76 -17.50
N ASN A 212 8.34 -0.73 -17.02
CA ASN A 212 7.29 -1.70 -17.38
C ASN A 212 7.72 -3.16 -17.15
N PHE A 213 8.40 -3.43 -16.03
CA PHE A 213 8.97 -4.72 -15.66
C PHE A 213 8.17 -5.37 -14.54
N ALA A 214 8.25 -6.70 -14.44
CA ALA A 214 7.64 -7.43 -13.35
C ALA A 214 8.42 -7.17 -12.06
N CYS A 215 7.72 -6.91 -10.96
CA CYS A 215 8.30 -6.69 -9.65
C CYS A 215 7.44 -7.31 -8.57
N SER A 216 8.04 -8.04 -7.63
CA SER A 216 7.31 -8.58 -6.48
C SER A 216 8.23 -8.89 -5.29
N VAL A 217 7.64 -9.00 -4.10
CA VAL A 217 8.34 -9.42 -2.88
C VAL A 217 8.07 -10.89 -2.62
N VAL A 218 9.14 -11.69 -2.63
CA VAL A 218 9.08 -13.12 -2.31
C VAL A 218 10.09 -13.40 -1.20
N SER A 219 9.63 -14.03 -0.12
CA SER A 219 10.47 -14.42 1.02
C SER A 219 11.36 -13.28 1.56
N GLY A 220 10.82 -12.05 1.60
CA GLY A 220 11.50 -10.87 2.14
C GLY A 220 12.56 -10.24 1.22
N LYS A 221 12.69 -10.72 -0.03
CA LYS A 221 13.52 -10.11 -1.07
C LYS A 221 12.64 -9.56 -2.20
N VAL A 222 13.15 -8.58 -2.94
CA VAL A 222 12.43 -8.00 -4.08
C VAL A 222 13.00 -8.56 -5.37
N TYR A 223 12.15 -9.16 -6.19
CA TYR A 223 12.52 -9.72 -7.48
C TYR A 223 12.04 -8.82 -8.58
N VAL A 224 12.89 -8.58 -9.59
CA VAL A 224 12.53 -7.85 -10.80
C VAL A 224 12.91 -8.64 -12.04
N ALA A 225 12.08 -8.62 -13.08
CA ALA A 225 12.36 -9.33 -14.33
C ALA A 225 11.71 -8.66 -15.53
N GLY A 226 12.39 -8.76 -16.68
CA GLY A 226 11.91 -8.21 -17.94
C GLY A 226 11.87 -6.67 -17.94
N GLY A 227 10.98 -6.15 -18.77
CA GLY A 227 10.73 -4.73 -18.98
C GLY A 227 11.39 -4.17 -20.24
N ARG A 228 11.34 -2.84 -20.34
CA ARG A 228 11.85 -2.05 -21.46
C ARG A 228 13.11 -1.29 -21.02
N ASN A 229 14.06 -1.19 -21.92
CA ASN A 229 15.22 -0.30 -21.80
C ASN A 229 15.48 0.37 -23.16
N THR A 230 16.15 1.52 -23.15
CA THR A 230 16.45 2.33 -24.35
C THR A 230 17.34 1.58 -25.36
N SER A 231 18.05 0.53 -24.92
CA SER A 231 18.90 -0.31 -25.76
C SER A 231 18.18 -1.50 -26.42
N SER A 232 16.96 -1.86 -26.00
CA SER A 232 16.29 -3.08 -26.45
C SER A 232 14.80 -2.85 -26.75
N GLY A 233 14.45 -2.76 -28.04
CA GLY A 233 13.05 -2.56 -28.47
C GLY A 233 12.11 -3.74 -28.24
N GLY A 234 12.65 -4.96 -28.01
CA GLY A 234 11.87 -6.20 -27.88
C GLY A 234 11.70 -6.74 -26.45
N GLY A 235 11.94 -5.93 -25.43
CA GLY A 235 11.94 -6.36 -24.02
C GLY A 235 13.27 -6.90 -23.51
N LEU A 236 13.32 -7.25 -22.22
CA LEU A 236 14.52 -7.72 -21.53
C LEU A 236 14.39 -9.19 -21.13
N VAL A 237 15.49 -9.94 -21.20
CA VAL A 237 15.61 -11.27 -20.57
C VAL A 237 16.18 -11.19 -19.16
N LEU A 238 16.65 -10.02 -18.73
CA LEU A 238 17.40 -9.87 -17.50
C LEU A 238 16.47 -9.84 -16.27
N ALA A 239 16.90 -10.51 -15.22
CA ALA A 239 16.24 -10.53 -13.93
C ALA A 239 17.26 -10.29 -12.81
N GLU A 240 16.82 -9.65 -11.74
CA GLU A 240 17.66 -9.27 -10.60
C GLU A 240 16.87 -9.45 -9.31
N VAL A 241 17.57 -9.70 -8.21
CA VAL A 241 17.00 -9.77 -6.86
C VAL A 241 17.68 -8.78 -5.94
N TYR A 242 16.89 -8.02 -5.19
CA TYR A 242 17.35 -7.12 -4.15
C TYR A 242 17.20 -7.76 -2.78
N ASN A 243 18.30 -7.75 -2.02
CA ASN A 243 18.29 -8.09 -0.62
C ASN A 243 18.30 -6.81 0.24
N PRO A 244 17.18 -6.45 0.89
CA PRO A 244 17.09 -5.23 1.71
C PRO A 244 17.95 -5.26 2.97
N LEU A 245 18.39 -6.44 3.43
CA LEU A 245 19.25 -6.57 4.61
C LEU A 245 20.71 -6.24 4.30
N THR A 246 21.17 -6.54 3.08
CA THR A 246 22.55 -6.27 2.64
C THR A 246 22.64 -5.04 1.75
N ASP A 247 21.51 -4.48 1.34
CA ASP A 247 21.39 -3.37 0.39
C ASP A 247 22.14 -3.65 -0.91
N LYS A 248 21.85 -4.80 -1.55
CA LYS A 248 22.51 -5.25 -2.77
C LYS A 248 21.54 -5.89 -3.75
N TRP A 249 21.81 -5.64 -5.03
CA TRP A 249 21.21 -6.34 -6.16
C TRP A 249 22.15 -7.44 -6.66
N GLU A 250 21.59 -8.61 -6.95
CA GLU A 250 22.27 -9.75 -7.54
C GLU A 250 21.57 -10.15 -8.84
N ASP A 251 22.34 -10.56 -9.85
CA ASP A 251 21.76 -11.07 -11.10
C ASP A 251 21.13 -12.43 -10.85
N LEU A 252 19.96 -12.66 -11.46
CA LEU A 252 19.35 -13.97 -11.56
C LEU A 252 19.65 -14.56 -12.95
N PRO A 253 19.46 -15.89 -13.13
CA PRO A 253 19.46 -16.46 -14.47
C PRO A 253 18.51 -15.70 -15.39
N PRO A 254 18.83 -15.57 -16.70
CA PRO A 254 17.97 -14.87 -17.63
C PRO A 254 16.66 -15.62 -17.83
N LEU A 255 15.59 -14.86 -18.11
CA LEU A 255 14.30 -15.38 -18.55
C LEU A 255 14.45 -16.24 -19.82
N PRO A 256 13.58 -17.25 -20.03
CA PRO A 256 13.60 -18.08 -21.24
C PRO A 256 13.37 -17.30 -22.55
N SER A 257 12.61 -16.20 -22.47
CA SER A 257 12.32 -15.30 -23.58
C SER A 257 12.31 -13.84 -23.10
N PRO A 258 12.56 -12.85 -23.98
CA PRO A 258 12.41 -11.44 -23.63
C PRO A 258 10.97 -11.13 -23.21
N GLN A 259 10.82 -10.38 -22.13
CA GLN A 259 9.51 -9.99 -21.59
C GLN A 259 9.46 -8.46 -21.43
N MET A 260 8.31 -7.85 -21.74
CA MET A 260 8.02 -6.44 -21.54
C MET A 260 6.57 -6.26 -21.09
N ASP A 261 6.26 -5.14 -20.45
CA ASP A 261 4.93 -4.81 -19.93
C ASP A 261 4.40 -5.89 -18.98
N CYS A 262 5.28 -6.26 -18.05
CA CYS A 262 5.05 -7.39 -17.17
C CYS A 262 4.54 -6.95 -15.80
N ILE A 263 3.75 -7.83 -15.20
CA ILE A 263 3.31 -7.76 -13.81
C ILE A 263 4.03 -8.86 -13.02
N GLY A 264 4.57 -8.49 -11.86
CA GLY A 264 5.14 -9.43 -10.92
C GLY A 264 4.11 -9.86 -9.88
N LEU A 265 3.98 -11.16 -9.64
CA LEU A 265 3.06 -11.69 -8.63
C LEU A 265 3.81 -12.64 -7.69
N PRO A 266 3.71 -12.45 -6.35
CA PRO A 266 4.21 -13.44 -5.40
C PRO A 266 3.13 -14.52 -5.23
N TYR A 267 3.40 -15.74 -5.67
CA TYR A 267 2.43 -16.82 -5.57
C TYR A 267 3.11 -18.14 -5.22
N ASN A 268 2.56 -18.82 -4.20
CA ASN A 268 3.07 -20.10 -3.68
C ASN A 268 4.60 -20.10 -3.41
N GLY A 269 5.11 -19.00 -2.83
CA GLY A 269 6.54 -18.84 -2.53
C GLY A 269 7.45 -18.61 -3.76
N LYS A 270 6.87 -18.44 -4.95
CA LYS A 270 7.57 -18.23 -6.22
C LYS A 270 7.27 -16.85 -6.79
N PHE A 271 8.11 -16.41 -7.73
CA PHE A 271 7.95 -15.14 -8.42
C PHE A 271 7.40 -15.39 -9.84
N TYR A 272 6.14 -15.00 -10.05
CA TYR A 272 5.46 -15.11 -11.33
C TYR A 272 5.65 -13.83 -12.14
N VAL A 273 6.07 -13.98 -13.38
CA VAL A 273 6.17 -12.93 -14.39
C VAL A 273 5.05 -13.14 -15.40
N LEU A 274 4.11 -12.21 -15.38
CA LEU A 274 2.91 -12.22 -16.21
C LEU A 274 2.98 -11.09 -17.23
N THR A 275 2.54 -11.30 -18.47
CA THR A 275 2.52 -10.27 -19.52
C THR A 275 1.12 -9.71 -19.73
N ASP A 276 1.04 -8.44 -20.11
CA ASP A 276 -0.22 -7.77 -20.46
C ASP A 276 -0.74 -8.07 -21.88
N LEU A 277 0.04 -8.80 -22.70
CA LEU A 277 -0.30 -9.18 -24.08
C LEU A 277 -1.44 -10.21 -24.20
N VAL A 278 -2.11 -10.53 -23.10
CA VAL A 278 -3.20 -11.51 -23.03
C VAL A 278 -4.44 -10.99 -23.76
N GLY A 279 -4.51 -11.35 -25.04
CA GLY A 279 -5.62 -11.04 -25.96
C GLY A 279 -5.43 -11.57 -27.39
N LEU A 280 -4.26 -12.09 -27.74
CA LEU A 280 -3.97 -12.68 -29.05
C LEU A 280 -3.88 -14.21 -28.95
N LEU A 281 -5.04 -14.89 -28.93
CA LEU A 281 -5.35 -16.29 -29.34
C LEU A 281 -4.37 -17.48 -29.12
N GLU A 282 -3.21 -17.32 -28.51
CA GLU A 282 -2.31 -18.42 -28.15
C GLU A 282 -2.25 -18.52 -26.62
N GLN A 283 -2.34 -19.73 -26.10
CA GLN A 283 -2.24 -20.02 -24.66
C GLN A 283 -0.86 -19.60 -24.16
N GLU A 284 -0.74 -18.38 -23.63
CA GLU A 284 0.56 -17.84 -23.23
C GLU A 284 0.99 -18.39 -21.86
N THR A 285 2.19 -18.95 -21.85
CA THR A 285 2.85 -19.52 -20.66
C THR A 285 3.36 -18.42 -19.75
N SER A 286 2.88 -18.38 -18.51
CA SER A 286 3.52 -17.60 -17.45
C SER A 286 4.95 -18.08 -17.20
N VAL A 287 5.85 -17.15 -16.87
CA VAL A 287 7.23 -17.48 -16.55
C VAL A 287 7.42 -17.36 -15.04
N VAL A 288 7.83 -18.45 -14.40
CA VAL A 288 7.87 -18.57 -12.94
C VAL A 288 9.29 -18.83 -12.49
N PHE A 289 9.80 -18.00 -11.59
CA PHE A 289 11.06 -18.23 -10.91
C PHE A 289 10.85 -18.93 -9.58
N ASP A 290 11.54 -20.03 -9.35
CA ASP A 290 11.58 -20.72 -8.06
C ASP A 290 12.85 -20.33 -7.29
N PRO A 291 12.72 -19.58 -6.18
CA PRO A 291 13.89 -19.20 -5.38
C PRO A 291 14.61 -20.35 -4.68
N SER A 292 14.01 -21.54 -4.60
CA SER A 292 14.60 -22.68 -3.88
C SER A 292 15.67 -23.43 -4.70
N ASP A 293 15.52 -23.47 -6.02
CA ASP A 293 16.47 -24.05 -6.96
C ASP A 293 17.11 -23.03 -7.92
N GLU A 294 16.68 -21.77 -7.83
CA GLU A 294 17.12 -20.64 -8.66
C GLU A 294 16.88 -20.86 -10.16
N THR A 295 15.76 -21.52 -10.52
CA THR A 295 15.42 -21.79 -11.93
C THR A 295 14.14 -21.11 -12.41
N TRP A 296 14.06 -20.94 -13.73
CA TRP A 296 12.86 -20.47 -14.42
C TRP A 296 12.10 -21.65 -15.03
N LEU A 297 10.78 -21.65 -14.86
CA LEU A 297 9.87 -22.62 -15.43
C LEU A 297 8.76 -21.91 -16.21
N SER A 298 8.42 -22.43 -17.38
CA SER A 298 7.25 -22.00 -18.13
C SER A 298 6.04 -22.79 -17.64
N VAL A 299 5.05 -22.10 -17.10
CA VAL A 299 3.84 -22.70 -16.55
C VAL A 299 2.65 -22.25 -17.39
N ASN A 300 1.90 -23.22 -17.91
CA ASN A 300 0.64 -22.96 -18.57
C ASN A 300 -0.44 -22.79 -17.50
N ASP A 301 -0.82 -21.55 -17.23
CA ASP A 301 -1.86 -21.18 -16.28
C ASP A 301 -2.63 -19.97 -16.83
N THR A 302 -3.92 -19.89 -16.54
CA THR A 302 -4.79 -18.85 -17.09
C THR A 302 -5.00 -17.74 -16.06
N TRP A 303 -4.56 -16.54 -16.42
CA TRP A 303 -4.68 -15.32 -15.62
C TRP A 303 -5.57 -14.32 -16.35
N PRO A 304 -6.68 -13.88 -15.77
CA PRO A 304 -7.53 -12.89 -16.40
C PRO A 304 -6.99 -11.49 -16.11
N PHE A 305 -6.79 -10.72 -17.18
CA PHE A 305 -6.32 -9.34 -17.12
C PHE A 305 -7.44 -8.38 -17.53
N SER A 306 -7.42 -7.20 -16.91
CA SER A 306 -8.19 -6.05 -17.36
C SER A 306 -7.36 -5.23 -18.33
N ARG A 307 -7.96 -4.82 -19.46
CA ARG A 307 -7.30 -3.92 -20.42
C ARG A 307 -7.28 -2.48 -19.91
N ALA A 308 -8.17 -2.14 -18.97
CA ALA A 308 -8.28 -0.82 -18.36
C ALA A 308 -7.39 -0.63 -17.12
N MET A 309 -6.61 -1.62 -16.69
CA MET A 309 -5.78 -1.53 -15.48
C MET A 309 -4.35 -2.03 -15.70
N HIS A 310 -3.37 -1.18 -15.40
CA HIS A 310 -1.95 -1.58 -15.39
C HIS A 310 -1.56 -2.46 -14.18
N LEU A 311 -2.39 -2.51 -13.13
CA LEU A 311 -2.17 -3.26 -11.89
C LEU A 311 -3.43 -4.08 -11.54
N GLY A 312 -3.64 -5.19 -12.24
CA GLY A 312 -4.88 -5.96 -12.14
C GLY A 312 -4.96 -6.95 -10.97
N ILE A 313 -3.83 -7.52 -10.54
CA ILE A 313 -3.82 -8.69 -9.66
C ILE A 313 -3.22 -8.35 -8.29
N GLN A 314 -3.90 -8.79 -7.23
CA GLN A 314 -3.54 -8.55 -5.84
C GLN A 314 -3.61 -9.86 -5.03
N VAL A 315 -2.71 -10.02 -4.07
CA VAL A 315 -2.72 -11.15 -3.14
C VAL A 315 -3.31 -10.68 -1.81
N LEU A 316 -4.32 -11.39 -1.34
CA LEU A 316 -5.01 -11.18 -0.08
C LEU A 316 -4.39 -12.04 1.02
N ASP A 317 -4.70 -11.71 2.26
CA ASP A 317 -4.40 -12.57 3.41
C ASP A 317 -4.98 -13.99 3.22
N GLY A 318 -4.22 -14.98 3.69
CA GLY A 318 -4.58 -16.39 3.50
C GLY A 318 -4.36 -16.92 2.07
N GLY A 319 -3.67 -16.17 1.20
CA GLY A 319 -3.19 -16.65 -0.10
C GLY A 319 -4.18 -16.48 -1.26
N HIS A 320 -5.39 -15.99 -1.00
CA HIS A 320 -6.36 -15.75 -2.07
C HIS A 320 -5.84 -14.67 -3.02
N ILE A 321 -6.04 -14.87 -4.31
CA ILE A 321 -5.73 -13.88 -5.32
C ILE A 321 -7.02 -13.19 -5.73
N CYS A 322 -6.96 -11.88 -5.92
CA CYS A 322 -8.06 -11.07 -6.43
C CYS A 322 -7.61 -10.29 -7.66
N THR A 323 -8.48 -10.18 -8.65
CA THR A 323 -8.28 -9.35 -9.82
C THR A 323 -9.57 -8.64 -10.20
N VAL A 324 -9.43 -7.56 -10.97
CA VAL A 324 -10.56 -6.88 -11.60
C VAL A 324 -10.43 -7.04 -13.11
N VAL A 325 -11.51 -7.48 -13.75
CA VAL A 325 -11.60 -7.70 -15.20
C VAL A 325 -12.64 -6.74 -15.79
N ASP A 326 -12.44 -6.23 -17.00
CA ASP A 326 -13.24 -5.15 -17.59
C ASP A 326 -14.12 -5.56 -18.79
N TRP A 327 -14.38 -6.86 -18.97
CA TRP A 327 -15.24 -7.40 -20.04
C TRP A 327 -16.75 -7.15 -19.77
N GLY A 328 -17.21 -5.93 -20.02
CA GLY A 328 -18.62 -5.53 -19.83
C GLY A 328 -18.94 -5.07 -18.40
N GLY A 329 -17.98 -4.38 -17.79
CA GLY A 329 -18.03 -3.85 -16.42
C GLY A 329 -16.83 -4.34 -15.60
N SER A 330 -16.42 -3.57 -14.58
CA SER A 330 -15.31 -3.92 -13.69
C SER A 330 -15.70 -5.04 -12.72
N ALA A 331 -15.59 -6.30 -13.14
CA ALA A 331 -15.94 -7.46 -12.34
C ALA A 331 -14.79 -7.90 -11.45
N ILE A 332 -15.11 -8.18 -10.19
CA ILE A 332 -14.15 -8.72 -9.22
C ILE A 332 -14.15 -10.24 -9.33
N GLU A 333 -12.98 -10.81 -9.57
CA GLU A 333 -12.74 -12.24 -9.61
C GLU A 333 -11.71 -12.63 -8.57
N THR A 334 -11.91 -13.79 -7.95
CA THR A 334 -10.96 -14.32 -6.96
C THR A 334 -10.63 -15.77 -7.26
N ARG A 335 -9.42 -16.17 -6.92
CA ARG A 335 -8.90 -17.52 -7.03
C ARG A 335 -8.17 -17.92 -5.75
N ASP A 336 -8.29 -19.17 -5.35
CA ASP A 336 -7.56 -19.73 -4.20
C ASP A 336 -6.17 -20.25 -4.66
N VAL A 337 -5.21 -20.40 -3.76
CA VAL A 337 -3.91 -21.01 -4.06
C VAL A 337 -4.07 -22.47 -4.50
N ASP A 338 -5.01 -23.17 -3.87
CA ASP A 338 -5.21 -24.61 -4.07
C ASP A 338 -6.11 -24.92 -5.29
N ASN A 339 -6.79 -23.90 -5.85
CA ASN A 339 -7.70 -24.06 -6.96
C ASN A 339 -7.28 -23.19 -8.15
N THR A 340 -7.28 -23.76 -9.36
CA THR A 340 -6.97 -23.01 -10.59
C THR A 340 -8.15 -22.21 -11.13
N GLU A 341 -9.37 -22.46 -10.63
CA GLU A 341 -10.59 -21.81 -11.11
C GLU A 341 -10.77 -20.39 -10.55
N TRP A 342 -11.20 -19.49 -11.44
CA TRP A 342 -11.59 -18.12 -11.09
C TRP A 342 -13.08 -18.04 -10.76
N HIS A 343 -13.39 -17.40 -9.64
CA HIS A 343 -14.76 -17.20 -9.18
C HIS A 343 -15.13 -15.72 -9.23
N ARG A 344 -16.15 -15.38 -10.01
CA ARG A 344 -16.73 -14.03 -10.05
C ARG A 344 -17.47 -13.73 -8.75
N ARG A 345 -17.09 -12.64 -8.08
CA ARG A 345 -17.64 -12.22 -6.77
C ARG A 345 -18.64 -11.07 -6.87
N GLY A 346 -18.50 -10.21 -7.87
CA GLY A 346 -19.41 -9.08 -8.09
C GLY A 346 -18.83 -8.03 -9.01
N LEU A 347 -19.33 -6.80 -8.91
CA LEU A 347 -18.86 -5.65 -9.70
C LEU A 347 -18.35 -4.55 -8.79
N VAL A 348 -17.34 -3.81 -9.25
CA VAL A 348 -17.01 -2.48 -8.74
C VAL A 348 -18.17 -1.55 -9.06
N PRO A 349 -18.78 -0.88 -8.07
CA PRO A 349 -19.91 0.00 -8.30
C PRO A 349 -19.52 1.18 -9.20
N PRO A 350 -20.40 1.60 -10.13
CA PRO A 350 -20.20 2.82 -10.88
C PRO A 350 -20.25 4.05 -9.96
N VAL A 351 -19.86 5.21 -10.48
CA VAL A 351 -19.91 6.49 -9.76
C VAL A 351 -21.12 7.30 -10.22
N VAL A 352 -21.90 7.81 -9.27
CA VAL A 352 -22.99 8.74 -9.54
C VAL A 352 -22.52 10.13 -9.15
N LEU A 353 -22.39 11.03 -10.13
CA LEU A 353 -22.08 12.42 -9.84
C LEU A 353 -23.37 13.16 -9.43
N PRO A 354 -23.33 14.12 -8.48
CA PRO A 354 -24.51 14.82 -7.98
C PRO A 354 -25.39 15.44 -9.09
N ASP A 355 -24.75 15.98 -10.13
CA ASP A 355 -25.39 16.67 -11.25
C ASP A 355 -25.37 15.84 -12.54
N HIS A 356 -25.51 14.52 -12.42
CA HIS A 356 -25.49 13.61 -13.57
C HIS A 356 -26.55 12.52 -13.44
N PRO A 357 -27.42 12.32 -14.46
CA PRO A 357 -28.63 11.51 -14.32
C PRO A 357 -28.38 10.00 -14.28
N ARG A 358 -27.17 9.55 -14.64
CA ARG A 358 -26.82 8.13 -14.75
C ARG A 358 -25.51 7.80 -14.05
N PRO A 359 -25.35 6.56 -13.56
CA PRO A 359 -24.05 6.08 -13.11
C PRO A 359 -23.04 6.06 -14.26
N LEU A 360 -21.79 6.38 -13.94
CA LEU A 360 -20.66 6.43 -14.85
C LEU A 360 -19.64 5.35 -14.49
N GLU A 361 -19.12 4.66 -15.51
CA GLU A 361 -18.01 3.73 -15.33
C GLU A 361 -16.71 4.50 -15.13
N VAL A 362 -15.89 3.98 -14.20
CA VAL A 362 -14.60 4.56 -13.84
C VAL A 362 -13.50 3.85 -14.62
N PHE A 363 -12.53 4.61 -15.12
CA PHE A 363 -11.33 4.10 -15.78
C PHE A 363 -10.07 4.72 -15.14
N ASP A 364 -8.91 4.09 -15.34
CA ASP A 364 -7.61 4.44 -14.73
C ASP A 364 -7.61 4.56 -13.20
N TYR A 365 -8.53 3.87 -12.53
CA TYR A 365 -8.49 3.78 -11.07
C TYR A 365 -7.34 2.85 -10.64
N GLY A 366 -6.95 2.94 -9.38
CA GLY A 366 -5.98 2.05 -8.75
C GLY A 366 -6.67 0.93 -8.01
N PHE A 367 -5.99 -0.20 -7.89
CA PHE A 367 -6.48 -1.38 -7.20
C PHE A 367 -5.36 -1.95 -6.33
N VAL A 368 -5.60 -2.03 -5.02
CA VAL A 368 -4.61 -2.53 -4.06
C VAL A 368 -5.29 -3.35 -2.97
N ALA A 369 -4.68 -4.47 -2.58
CA ALA A 369 -5.11 -5.25 -1.43
C ALA A 369 -4.42 -4.81 -0.15
N LEU A 370 -5.15 -4.83 0.95
CA LEU A 370 -4.59 -4.75 2.30
C LEU A 370 -5.35 -5.75 3.16
N ARG A 371 -4.64 -6.76 3.65
CA ARG A 371 -5.20 -7.93 4.35
C ARG A 371 -6.22 -8.64 3.47
N ASN A 372 -7.46 -8.80 3.96
CA ASN A 372 -8.58 -9.40 3.24
C ASN A 372 -9.48 -8.36 2.56
N GLU A 373 -9.05 -7.12 2.44
CA GLU A 373 -9.83 -6.04 1.82
C GLU A 373 -9.15 -5.53 0.55
N ILE A 374 -9.98 -5.17 -0.43
CA ILE A 374 -9.54 -4.51 -1.65
C ILE A 374 -9.94 -3.05 -1.63
N TYR A 375 -9.03 -2.18 -2.06
CA TYR A 375 -9.22 -0.75 -2.17
C TYR A 375 -9.22 -0.36 -3.64
N VAL A 376 -10.31 0.29 -4.06
CA VAL A 376 -10.48 0.92 -5.37
C VAL A 376 -10.25 2.41 -5.20
N LEU A 377 -9.22 2.92 -5.88
CA LEU A 377 -8.63 4.23 -5.65
C LEU A 377 -8.88 5.17 -6.85
N GLY A 378 -9.59 6.27 -6.64
CA GLY A 378 -9.66 7.38 -7.61
C GLY A 378 -10.18 6.96 -8.99
N GLY A 379 -9.43 7.35 -10.03
CA GLY A 379 -9.78 7.15 -11.43
C GLY A 379 -10.45 8.36 -12.07
N ARG A 380 -10.95 8.16 -13.28
CA ARG A 380 -11.58 9.18 -14.11
C ARG A 380 -12.94 8.71 -14.60
N VAL A 381 -13.83 9.65 -14.85
CA VAL A 381 -15.13 9.39 -15.50
C VAL A 381 -15.35 10.37 -16.65
N LEU A 382 -16.02 9.90 -17.70
CA LEU A 382 -16.45 10.73 -18.83
C LEU A 382 -17.84 11.29 -18.54
N ARG A 383 -17.92 12.58 -18.21
CA ARG A 383 -19.18 13.30 -18.05
C ARG A 383 -19.60 13.87 -19.41
N TRP A 384 -20.76 13.51 -19.93
CA TRP A 384 -21.29 14.16 -21.14
C TRP A 384 -22.08 15.43 -20.78
N GLU A 385 -22.10 16.40 -21.69
CA GLU A 385 -22.98 17.57 -21.59
C GLU A 385 -24.39 17.25 -22.14
N GLU A 386 -25.43 17.62 -21.39
CA GLU A 386 -26.83 17.42 -21.81
C GLU A 386 -27.25 18.30 -23.01
N SER A 387 -26.45 19.31 -23.38
CA SER A 387 -26.73 20.27 -24.46
C SER A 387 -26.77 19.65 -25.87
N GLY A 388 -26.61 18.33 -26.02
CA GLY A 388 -26.69 17.62 -27.30
C GLY A 388 -25.49 17.83 -28.22
N THR A 389 -24.43 18.50 -27.75
CA THR A 389 -23.24 18.82 -28.55
C THR A 389 -22.20 17.70 -28.60
N GLY A 390 -22.44 16.58 -27.91
CA GLY A 390 -21.50 15.43 -27.88
C GLY A 390 -20.18 15.72 -27.16
N LYS A 391 -20.10 16.79 -26.36
CA LYS A 391 -18.91 17.12 -25.58
C LYS A 391 -18.83 16.29 -24.31
N PHE A 392 -17.64 15.75 -24.04
CA PHE A 392 -17.31 15.03 -22.82
C PHE A 392 -16.28 15.82 -22.03
N ASN A 393 -16.50 15.92 -20.72
CA ASN A 393 -15.57 16.47 -19.75
C ASN A 393 -15.03 15.32 -18.89
N ILE A 394 -13.70 15.27 -18.73
CA ILE A 394 -13.05 14.29 -17.87
C ILE A 394 -13.12 14.80 -16.43
N VAL A 395 -13.79 14.06 -15.55
CA VAL A 395 -13.82 14.36 -14.11
C VAL A 395 -12.84 13.45 -13.40
N LYS A 396 -11.89 14.05 -12.67
CA LYS A 396 -10.94 13.32 -11.81
C LYS A 396 -11.62 12.99 -10.48
N LEU A 397 -11.47 11.75 -10.03
CA LEU A 397 -12.05 11.28 -8.77
C LEU A 397 -11.00 11.23 -7.67
N SER A 398 -11.43 11.55 -6.45
CA SER A 398 -10.68 11.37 -5.20
C SER A 398 -11.26 10.24 -4.33
N THR A 399 -12.39 9.68 -4.76
CA THR A 399 -13.15 8.67 -4.02
C THR A 399 -12.32 7.42 -3.80
N VAL A 400 -12.43 6.85 -2.61
CA VAL A 400 -11.85 5.55 -2.29
C VAL A 400 -12.92 4.64 -1.71
N ARG A 401 -13.01 3.43 -2.29
CA ARG A 401 -14.00 2.42 -1.94
C ARG A 401 -13.30 1.15 -1.52
N VAL A 402 -13.81 0.52 -0.48
CA VAL A 402 -13.24 -0.72 0.05
C VAL A 402 -14.33 -1.76 0.28
N CYS A 403 -14.00 -3.01 -0.02
CA CYS A 403 -14.82 -4.16 0.33
C CYS A 403 -13.93 -5.38 0.60
N ASN A 404 -14.47 -6.37 1.32
CA ASN A 404 -13.88 -7.70 1.39
C ASN A 404 -14.43 -8.54 0.22
N PRO A 405 -13.60 -8.95 -0.76
CA PRO A 405 -14.06 -9.68 -1.94
C PRO A 405 -14.44 -11.14 -1.63
N LEU A 406 -14.05 -11.67 -0.46
CA LEU A 406 -14.36 -13.02 -0.01
C LEU A 406 -15.70 -13.09 0.75
N SER A 407 -16.29 -11.94 1.13
CA SER A 407 -17.57 -11.86 1.84
C SER A 407 -18.70 -11.51 0.88
N LEU A 408 -19.62 -12.46 0.65
CA LEU A 408 -20.77 -12.27 -0.23
C LEU A 408 -22.07 -12.00 0.56
N PRO A 409 -22.95 -11.09 0.10
CA PRO A 409 -22.75 -10.18 -1.04
C PRO A 409 -21.68 -9.12 -0.75
N LEU A 410 -21.03 -8.60 -1.80
CA LEU A 410 -20.01 -7.56 -1.65
C LEU A 410 -20.59 -6.32 -0.94
N ARG A 411 -20.00 -5.98 0.22
CA ARG A 411 -20.37 -4.80 1.00
C ARG A 411 -19.33 -3.71 0.80
N TRP A 412 -19.69 -2.71 0.03
CA TRP A 412 -18.85 -1.55 -0.23
C TRP A 412 -19.02 -0.48 0.85
N ARG A 413 -17.91 0.09 1.30
CA ARG A 413 -17.89 1.32 2.09
C ARG A 413 -17.01 2.35 1.38
N GLU A 414 -17.43 3.61 1.41
CA GLU A 414 -16.58 4.73 1.05
C GLU A 414 -15.81 5.17 2.30
N ILE A 415 -14.50 5.33 2.16
CA ILE A 415 -13.63 5.86 3.21
C ILE A 415 -13.24 7.29 2.88
N ARG A 416 -12.39 7.91 3.70
CA ARG A 416 -11.96 9.28 3.44
C ARG A 416 -11.37 9.43 2.04
N PRO A 417 -11.85 10.41 1.24
CA PRO A 417 -11.31 10.66 -0.08
C PRO A 417 -9.84 11.07 0.00
N MET A 418 -9.09 10.78 -1.06
CA MET A 418 -7.71 11.24 -1.21
C MET A 418 -7.63 12.77 -1.04
N CYS A 419 -6.51 13.26 -0.50
CA CYS A 419 -6.29 14.70 -0.33
C CYS A 419 -5.72 15.35 -1.60
N GLU A 420 -5.99 16.63 -1.83
CA GLU A 420 -5.34 17.38 -2.92
C GLU A 420 -3.80 17.33 -2.79
N PRO A 421 -3.05 17.23 -3.90
CA PRO A 421 -3.50 17.20 -5.30
C PRO A 421 -3.83 15.79 -5.84
N ALA A 422 -3.96 14.77 -4.98
CA ALA A 422 -3.97 13.36 -5.36
C ALA A 422 -5.31 12.87 -5.95
N PHE A 423 -5.70 13.39 -7.13
CA PHE A 423 -6.96 13.09 -7.81
C PHE A 423 -6.73 12.50 -9.21
N GLY A 424 -7.61 11.59 -9.63
CA GLY A 424 -7.63 11.09 -11.01
C GLY A 424 -6.93 9.76 -11.18
N SER A 425 -6.26 9.60 -12.32
CA SER A 425 -5.59 8.35 -12.71
C SER A 425 -4.53 7.94 -11.70
N ILE A 426 -4.50 6.67 -11.32
CA ILE A 426 -3.47 6.14 -10.43
C ILE A 426 -2.28 5.66 -11.26
N LEU A 427 -1.10 6.21 -10.95
CA LEU A 427 0.16 5.83 -11.61
C LEU A 427 0.87 4.69 -10.87
N GLY A 428 0.68 4.60 -9.56
CA GLY A 428 1.24 3.53 -8.75
C GLY A 428 0.59 3.46 -7.39
N CYS A 429 0.44 2.25 -6.87
CA CYS A 429 -0.04 2.03 -5.52
C CYS A 429 0.58 0.77 -4.91
N ALA A 430 0.78 0.78 -3.60
CA ALA A 430 1.27 -0.36 -2.83
C ALA A 430 0.68 -0.35 -1.43
N SER A 431 0.58 -1.52 -0.81
CA SER A 431 0.18 -1.66 0.58
C SER A 431 1.35 -2.14 1.44
N MET A 432 1.41 -1.62 2.65
CA MET A 432 2.35 -2.07 3.67
C MET A 432 1.56 -2.55 4.88
N GLU A 433 1.91 -3.74 5.34
CA GLU A 433 1.27 -4.39 6.47
C GLU A 433 2.28 -4.57 7.58
N THR A 434 1.88 -4.18 8.78
CA THR A 434 2.64 -4.57 9.97
C THR A 434 2.19 -5.98 10.35
N ARG A 435 3.03 -6.97 10.06
CA ARG A 435 2.80 -8.34 10.57
C ARG A 435 3.19 -8.37 12.04
N SER A 436 2.24 -8.73 12.90
CA SER A 436 2.53 -9.10 14.28
C SER A 436 3.43 -10.32 14.24
N LEU A 437 4.65 -10.19 14.80
CA LEU A 437 5.60 -11.29 14.98
C LEU A 437 5.00 -12.43 15.81
#